data_AF-A0A6G3UGA9-F1
#
_entry.id   AF-A0A6G3UGA9-F1
#
_cell.length_a   1.000
_cell.length_b   1.000
_cell.length_c   1.000
_cell.angle_alpha   90.00
_cell.angle_beta   90.00
_cell.angle_gamma   90.00
#
_symmetry.space_group_name_H-M   'P 1'
#
loop_
_entity.id
_entity.type
_entity.pdbx_description
1 polymer ?
#
loop_
_entity_poly.entity_id
_entity_poly.type
_entity_poly.pdbx_seq_one_letter_code
_entity_poly.pdbx_strand_id
1 'polypeptide(L)'
;AQAQAEARARFERDWQAAQAAEARRQAQFAAYQRQYQQWADAQLGEIRRHNAGIAEMTAGLRAGDAEAAVEYFSAALYASTGWPDELPRQVSAAYDSGARQLVLNWELPRYDVVPEAKSVRYMLNADQEKESPRPVTQRRALYRDVLAQCLLLVLRDLFAADEFGALESVALNGFVDDHDPTTGRRAPMVLGTVMVSRAEFAQLHLEQVNAVNCLVDGLRGQLSARPDQYAAVRPGRVPEDVGNGVVTHGGDEEPDLYEMDPLAFEALVAELFRAMGMQAVTTQRSNDGGVDVDALDPTPIRGGKIVVQVKRYRNTVPPTAVRDLYGTVQDAGANKGVLVTTSKFGPGSHTFANGKPLELVSGPELVDLLHRHGLRGRLGGGERQVPAQRTAPDDSASAGGDHNVLGMYWSGAVGLDVCALVCQGNRVLDDDHFVFYNNPRTPDGTVRELIPVAPDKAAIQVDFDALPARADRLVVVAAIDPVADPDADLSGFTDAGIRLLDAERTPLDQLDVSDGRPGETALVLGSFRRRANGDWEFVTGGSGYPGGLEELVQEYGIDVE
;
A
#
# COMPACT_ATOMS: atom_id res chain seq x y z
N ALA A 1 54.77 49.38 22.30
CA ALA A 1 55.03 48.11 23.03
C ALA A 1 53.75 47.29 23.22
N GLN A 2 52.72 47.84 23.88
CA GLN A 2 51.46 47.15 24.16
C GLN A 2 50.71 46.67 22.89
N ALA A 3 50.53 47.56 21.91
CA ALA A 3 49.91 47.22 20.62
C ALA A 3 50.64 46.11 19.84
N GLN A 4 51.96 45.99 19.99
CA GLN A 4 52.76 44.98 19.31
C GLN A 4 52.63 43.60 19.99
N ALA A 5 52.48 43.59 21.32
CA ALA A 5 52.20 42.37 22.08
C ALA A 5 50.79 41.84 21.78
N GLU A 6 49.79 42.73 21.70
CA GLU A 6 48.42 42.38 21.33
C GLU A 6 48.32 41.82 19.90
N ALA A 7 49.04 42.42 18.95
CA ALA A 7 49.09 41.93 17.57
C ALA A 7 49.72 40.52 17.46
N ARG A 8 50.80 40.25 18.20
CA ARG A 8 51.42 38.92 18.26
C ARG A 8 50.48 37.88 18.89
N ALA A 9 49.85 38.21 20.01
CA ALA A 9 48.90 37.31 20.65
C ALA A 9 47.66 37.03 19.79
N ARG A 10 47.24 38.00 18.96
CA ARG A 10 46.19 37.79 17.97
C ARG A 10 46.65 36.86 16.84
N PHE A 11 47.83 37.11 16.26
CA PHE A 11 48.40 36.24 15.22
C PHE A 11 48.60 34.80 15.70
N GLU A 12 49.12 34.58 16.90
CA GLU A 12 49.32 33.24 17.46
C GLU A 12 47.99 32.50 17.66
N ARG A 13 46.95 33.21 18.15
CA ARG A 13 45.60 32.65 18.26
C ARG A 13 45.00 32.31 16.90
N ASP A 14 45.12 33.21 15.93
CA ASP A 14 44.60 32.99 14.57
C ASP A 14 45.35 31.84 13.87
N TRP A 15 46.66 31.72 14.08
CA TRP A 15 47.48 30.63 13.54
C TRP A 15 47.14 29.27 14.16
N GLN A 16 46.96 29.20 15.49
CA GLN A 16 46.50 27.99 16.17
C GLN A 16 45.09 27.61 15.74
N ALA A 17 44.19 28.59 15.57
CA ALA A 17 42.85 28.36 15.06
C ALA A 17 42.87 27.80 13.63
N ALA A 18 43.73 28.32 12.75
CA ALA A 18 43.89 27.83 11.39
C ALA A 18 44.45 26.40 11.34
N GLN A 19 45.45 26.08 12.17
CA GLN A 19 45.99 24.72 12.28
C GLN A 19 44.95 23.73 12.80
N ALA A 20 44.17 24.13 13.82
CA ALA A 20 43.08 23.31 14.32
C ALA A 20 41.97 23.11 13.28
N ALA A 21 41.66 24.12 12.48
CA ALA A 21 40.69 24.03 11.39
C ALA A 21 41.16 23.07 10.28
N GLU A 22 42.43 23.14 9.87
CA GLU A 22 42.98 22.23 8.85
C GLU A 22 43.05 20.78 9.36
N ALA A 23 43.45 20.56 10.62
CA ALA A 23 43.43 19.23 11.22
C ALA A 23 42.00 18.65 11.28
N ARG A 24 41.00 19.47 11.62
CA ARG A 24 39.58 19.07 11.59
C ARG A 24 39.13 18.74 10.17
N ARG A 25 39.49 19.55 9.17
CA ARG A 25 39.16 19.30 7.75
C ARG A 25 39.74 17.97 7.26
N GLN A 26 40.99 17.69 7.57
CA GLN A 26 41.65 16.44 7.19
C GLN A 26 41.03 15.22 7.88
N ALA A 27 40.70 15.34 9.18
CA ALA A 27 40.01 14.28 9.92
C ALA A 27 38.61 14.01 9.35
N GLN A 28 37.86 15.06 9.01
CA GLN A 28 36.55 14.96 8.35
C GLN A 28 36.68 14.30 6.98
N PHE A 29 37.64 14.74 6.15
CA PHE A 29 37.86 14.15 4.83
C PHE A 29 38.21 12.65 4.90
N ALA A 30 39.10 12.26 5.81
CA ALA A 30 39.45 10.86 6.03
C ALA A 30 38.26 10.03 6.56
N ALA A 31 37.40 10.63 7.40
CA ALA A 31 36.16 9.98 7.85
C ALA A 31 35.19 9.78 6.68
N TYR A 32 35.00 10.79 5.82
CA TYR A 32 34.17 10.68 4.62
C TYR A 32 34.69 9.63 3.64
N GLN A 33 36.00 9.57 3.38
CA GLN A 33 36.57 8.54 2.51
C GLN A 33 36.32 7.13 3.04
N ARG A 34 36.47 6.90 4.35
CA ARG A 34 36.17 5.60 4.96
C ARG A 34 34.70 5.24 4.86
N GLN A 35 33.80 6.19 5.14
CA GLN A 35 32.35 5.98 5.01
C GLN A 35 31.97 5.63 3.57
N TYR A 36 32.52 6.35 2.59
CA TYR A 36 32.28 6.07 1.17
C TYR A 36 32.78 4.69 0.76
N GLN A 37 33.99 4.29 1.20
CA GLN A 37 34.52 2.96 0.91
C GLN A 37 33.66 1.86 1.53
N GLN A 38 33.23 2.01 2.79
CA GLN A 38 32.35 1.06 3.44
C GLN A 38 31.00 0.93 2.73
N TRP A 39 30.41 2.05 2.32
CA TRP A 39 29.18 2.05 1.53
C TRP A 39 29.37 1.36 0.18
N ALA A 40 30.43 1.69 -0.55
CA ALA A 40 30.71 1.09 -1.85
C ALA A 40 30.96 -0.43 -1.75
N ASP A 41 31.70 -0.87 -0.74
CA ASP A 41 31.97 -2.29 -0.49
C ASP A 41 30.69 -3.05 -0.08
N ALA A 42 29.81 -2.43 0.69
CA ALA A 42 28.51 -3.01 1.05
C ALA A 42 27.61 -3.19 -0.19
N GLN A 43 27.50 -2.17 -1.04
CA GLN A 43 26.74 -2.22 -2.29
C GLN A 43 27.30 -3.28 -3.26
N LEU A 44 28.63 -3.34 -3.41
CA LEU A 44 29.28 -4.40 -4.19
C LEU A 44 29.04 -5.79 -3.58
N GLY A 45 28.99 -5.90 -2.25
CA GLY A 45 28.67 -7.13 -1.54
C GLY A 45 27.23 -7.61 -1.81
N GLU A 46 26.25 -6.71 -1.85
CA GLU A 46 24.87 -7.00 -2.21
C GLU A 46 24.73 -7.49 -3.65
N ILE A 47 25.32 -6.75 -4.60
CA ILE A 47 25.32 -7.14 -6.02
C ILE A 47 25.98 -8.52 -6.20
N ARG A 48 27.09 -8.79 -5.51
CA ARG A 48 27.76 -10.10 -5.58
C ARG A 48 26.89 -11.22 -5.01
N ARG A 49 26.20 -11.01 -3.89
CA ARG A 49 25.29 -12.00 -3.30
C ARG A 49 24.11 -12.29 -4.22
N HIS A 50 23.48 -11.25 -4.76
CA HIS A 50 22.38 -11.40 -5.73
C HIS A 50 22.83 -12.17 -6.98
N ASN A 51 23.96 -11.79 -7.57
CA ASN A 51 24.52 -12.48 -8.73
C ASN A 51 24.92 -13.93 -8.41
N ALA A 52 25.39 -14.20 -7.19
CA ALA A 52 25.67 -15.57 -6.75
C ALA A 52 24.39 -16.41 -6.64
N GLY A 53 23.31 -15.85 -6.10
CA GLY A 53 22.00 -16.51 -6.06
C GLY A 53 21.46 -16.83 -7.47
N ILE A 54 21.53 -15.88 -8.41
CA ILE A 54 21.16 -16.13 -9.81
C ILE A 54 22.00 -17.25 -10.42
N ALA A 55 23.31 -17.25 -10.16
CA ALA A 55 24.21 -18.28 -10.67
C ALA A 55 23.90 -19.66 -10.08
N GLU A 56 23.55 -19.74 -8.80
CA GLU A 56 23.13 -20.97 -8.12
C GLU A 56 21.81 -21.50 -8.66
N MET A 57 20.77 -20.66 -8.77
CA MET A 57 19.48 -21.03 -9.38
C MET A 57 19.67 -21.52 -10.83
N THR A 58 20.48 -20.82 -11.62
CA THR A 58 20.79 -21.22 -13.00
C THR A 58 21.52 -22.56 -13.06
N ALA A 59 22.46 -22.80 -12.14
CA ALA A 59 23.19 -24.07 -12.04
C ALA A 59 22.26 -25.22 -11.62
N GLY A 60 21.38 -24.98 -10.63
CA GLY A 60 20.36 -25.92 -10.18
C GLY A 60 19.40 -26.32 -11.30
N LEU A 61 18.88 -25.33 -12.03
CA LEU A 61 18.00 -25.57 -13.18
C LEU A 61 18.67 -26.43 -14.26
N ARG A 62 19.96 -26.18 -14.58
CA ARG A 62 20.73 -27.00 -15.53
C ARG A 62 20.98 -28.41 -15.01
N ALA A 63 21.13 -28.58 -13.70
CA ALA A 63 21.26 -29.88 -13.06
C ALA A 63 19.93 -30.64 -12.97
N GLY A 64 18.81 -30.00 -13.30
CA GLY A 64 17.46 -30.56 -13.18
C GLY A 64 16.95 -30.58 -11.74
N ASP A 65 17.47 -29.70 -10.89
CA ASP A 65 16.98 -29.54 -9.52
C ASP A 65 15.53 -29.02 -9.52
N ALA A 66 14.69 -29.63 -8.68
CA ALA A 66 13.26 -29.35 -8.68
C ALA A 66 12.90 -27.99 -8.07
N GLU A 67 13.60 -27.59 -7.01
CA GLU A 67 13.36 -26.32 -6.34
C GLU A 67 13.78 -25.15 -7.24
N ALA A 68 14.98 -25.22 -7.80
CA ALA A 68 15.47 -24.22 -8.76
C ALA A 68 14.59 -24.12 -10.01
N ALA A 69 14.04 -25.24 -10.50
CA ALA A 69 13.12 -25.23 -11.64
C ALA A 69 11.81 -24.53 -11.31
N VAL A 70 11.20 -24.86 -10.16
CA VAL A 70 9.95 -24.22 -9.74
C VAL A 70 10.15 -22.73 -9.51
N GLU A 71 11.23 -22.32 -8.84
CA GLU A 71 11.55 -20.91 -8.59
C GLU A 71 11.75 -20.15 -9.90
N TYR A 72 12.56 -20.67 -10.81
CA TYR A 72 12.84 -20.04 -12.10
C TYR A 72 11.57 -19.84 -12.95
N PHE A 73 10.78 -20.90 -13.12
CA PHE A 73 9.56 -20.83 -13.94
C PHE A 73 8.45 -20.00 -13.30
N SER A 74 8.35 -20.00 -11.97
CA SER A 74 7.44 -19.10 -11.26
C SER A 74 7.86 -17.64 -11.47
N ALA A 75 9.14 -17.32 -11.28
CA ALA A 75 9.67 -15.98 -11.52
C ALA A 75 9.45 -15.52 -12.98
N ALA A 76 9.62 -16.42 -13.96
CA ALA A 76 9.36 -16.13 -15.36
C ALA A 76 7.88 -15.77 -15.63
N LEU A 77 6.95 -16.47 -14.98
CA LEU A 77 5.52 -16.15 -15.08
C LEU A 77 5.19 -14.79 -14.45
N TYR A 78 5.77 -14.47 -13.29
CA TYR A 78 5.57 -13.16 -12.64
C TYR A 78 6.21 -12.00 -13.40
N ALA A 79 7.33 -12.24 -14.07
CA ALA A 79 8.01 -11.25 -14.90
C ALA A 79 7.37 -11.08 -16.29
N SER A 80 6.42 -11.94 -16.67
CA SER A 80 5.78 -11.86 -17.98
C SER A 80 4.94 -10.59 -18.12
N THR A 81 5.28 -9.76 -19.10
CA THR A 81 4.49 -8.59 -19.48
C THR A 81 3.25 -8.95 -20.30
N GLY A 82 3.07 -10.23 -20.63
CA GLY A 82 1.94 -10.70 -21.43
C GLY A 82 0.65 -10.89 -20.63
N TRP A 83 0.77 -11.05 -19.31
CA TRP A 83 -0.37 -11.24 -18.42
C TRP A 83 -0.91 -9.88 -17.94
N PRO A 84 -2.21 -9.57 -18.10
CA PRO A 84 -2.79 -8.30 -17.65
C PRO A 84 -2.73 -8.11 -16.13
N ASP A 85 -2.61 -6.87 -15.65
CA ASP A 85 -2.44 -6.55 -14.23
C ASP A 85 -3.70 -6.78 -13.40
N GLU A 86 -4.87 -6.71 -14.03
CA GLU A 86 -6.16 -6.93 -13.37
C GLU A 86 -6.51 -8.42 -13.22
N LEU A 87 -5.74 -9.31 -13.87
CA LEU A 87 -5.99 -10.75 -13.81
C LEU A 87 -5.25 -11.40 -12.65
N PRO A 88 -5.87 -12.40 -11.98
CA PRO A 88 -5.22 -13.14 -10.90
C PRO A 88 -3.95 -13.86 -11.37
N ARG A 89 -2.99 -14.05 -10.46
CA ARG A 89 -1.67 -14.67 -10.75
C ARG A 89 -1.25 -15.68 -9.68
N GLN A 90 -2.20 -16.28 -8.97
CA GLN A 90 -1.88 -17.37 -8.04
C GLN A 90 -1.39 -18.60 -8.82
N VAL A 91 -0.31 -19.18 -8.34
CA VAL A 91 0.30 -20.39 -8.89
C VAL A 91 0.66 -21.38 -7.80
N SER A 92 0.49 -22.66 -8.08
CA SER A 92 1.09 -23.73 -7.29
C SER A 92 1.84 -24.63 -8.24
N ALA A 93 3.10 -24.90 -7.97
CA ALA A 93 3.96 -25.61 -8.91
C ALA A 93 4.82 -26.67 -8.23
N ALA A 94 5.05 -27.75 -8.94
CA ALA A 94 6.02 -28.78 -8.60
C ALA A 94 6.72 -29.26 -9.88
N TYR A 95 7.96 -29.70 -9.76
CA TYR A 95 8.77 -30.15 -10.89
C TYR A 95 9.21 -31.60 -10.72
N ASP A 96 8.91 -32.41 -11.73
CA ASP A 96 9.35 -33.80 -11.84
C ASP A 96 10.68 -33.83 -12.60
N SER A 97 11.80 -33.89 -11.87
CA SER A 97 13.14 -33.93 -12.45
C SER A 97 13.38 -35.14 -13.36
N GLY A 98 12.72 -36.27 -13.09
CA GLY A 98 12.88 -37.50 -13.88
C GLY A 98 12.18 -37.40 -15.23
N ALA A 99 10.97 -36.84 -15.25
CA ALA A 99 10.19 -36.62 -16.46
C ALA A 99 10.43 -35.25 -17.14
N ARG A 100 11.25 -34.39 -16.52
CA ARG A 100 11.47 -32.99 -16.94
C ARG A 100 10.15 -32.25 -17.17
N GLN A 101 9.22 -32.48 -16.26
CA GLN A 101 7.84 -32.02 -16.37
C GLN A 101 7.50 -31.04 -15.26
N LEU A 102 7.05 -29.85 -15.64
CA LEU A 102 6.48 -28.90 -14.68
C LEU A 102 4.98 -29.16 -14.55
N VAL A 103 4.52 -29.32 -13.31
CA VAL A 103 3.11 -29.48 -12.98
C VAL A 103 2.67 -28.23 -12.24
N LEU A 104 1.68 -27.51 -12.77
CA LEU A 104 1.22 -26.27 -12.16
C LEU A 104 -0.30 -26.14 -12.11
N ASN A 105 -0.77 -25.52 -11.04
CA ASN A 105 -2.11 -24.96 -10.91
C ASN A 105 -1.98 -23.44 -11.06
N TRP A 106 -2.77 -22.82 -11.93
CA TRP A 106 -2.74 -21.38 -12.19
C TRP A 106 -4.15 -20.80 -12.03
N GLU A 107 -4.27 -19.66 -11.36
CA GLU A 107 -5.56 -18.99 -11.16
C GLU A 107 -5.98 -18.24 -12.42
N LEU A 108 -7.22 -18.49 -12.83
CA LEU A 108 -7.85 -17.89 -14.00
C LEU A 108 -8.82 -16.79 -13.57
N PRO A 109 -9.12 -15.80 -14.45
CA PRO A 109 -10.15 -14.81 -14.18
C PRO A 109 -11.51 -15.42 -13.86
N ARG A 110 -12.26 -14.72 -13.01
CA ARG A 110 -13.68 -14.98 -12.74
C ARG A 110 -14.56 -14.55 -13.92
N TYR A 111 -15.84 -14.90 -13.86
CA TYR A 111 -16.78 -14.69 -14.97
C TYR A 111 -17.08 -13.20 -15.27
N ASP A 112 -16.85 -12.34 -14.28
CA ASP A 112 -16.98 -10.88 -14.36
C ASP A 112 -16.00 -10.22 -15.33
N VAL A 113 -14.90 -10.90 -15.71
CA VAL A 113 -13.97 -10.44 -16.77
C VAL A 113 -14.67 -10.17 -18.10
N VAL A 114 -15.85 -10.77 -18.33
CA VAL A 114 -16.68 -10.49 -19.51
C VAL A 114 -17.83 -9.56 -19.14
N PRO A 115 -17.80 -8.29 -19.59
CA PRO A 115 -18.81 -7.29 -19.26
C PRO A 115 -20.24 -7.73 -19.63
N GLU A 116 -21.20 -7.39 -18.76
CA GLU A 116 -22.61 -7.65 -18.99
C GLU A 116 -23.16 -6.83 -20.16
N ALA A 117 -22.66 -5.60 -20.31
CA ALA A 117 -23.02 -4.71 -21.41
C ALA A 117 -22.33 -5.13 -22.71
N LYS A 118 -23.08 -5.13 -23.81
CA LYS A 118 -22.57 -5.30 -25.17
C LYS A 118 -22.12 -3.97 -25.77
N SER A 119 -22.85 -2.89 -25.49
CA SER A 119 -22.57 -1.55 -25.99
C SER A 119 -23.26 -0.52 -25.12
N VAL A 120 -22.59 0.61 -24.89
CA VAL A 120 -23.16 1.80 -24.28
C VAL A 120 -23.43 2.82 -25.38
N ARG A 121 -24.64 3.39 -25.40
CA ARG A 121 -24.99 4.46 -26.35
C ARG A 121 -25.50 5.67 -25.58
N TYR A 122 -24.81 6.79 -25.73
CA TYR A 122 -25.26 8.07 -25.21
C TYR A 122 -26.50 8.58 -25.98
N MET A 123 -27.56 8.91 -25.26
CA MET A 123 -28.83 9.41 -25.79
C MET A 123 -28.92 10.92 -25.59
N LEU A 124 -28.51 11.68 -26.61
CA LEU A 124 -28.40 13.15 -26.58
C LEU A 124 -29.67 13.88 -26.11
N ASN A 125 -30.86 13.36 -26.45
CA ASN A 125 -32.13 13.99 -26.09
C ASN A 125 -32.55 13.78 -24.62
N ALA A 126 -31.98 12.76 -23.97
CA ALA A 126 -32.30 12.40 -22.59
C ALA A 126 -31.10 12.60 -21.66
N ASP A 127 -29.96 13.04 -22.19
CA ASP A 127 -28.66 13.14 -21.51
C ASP A 127 -28.34 11.89 -20.66
N GLN A 128 -28.54 10.71 -21.26
CA GLN A 128 -28.45 9.43 -20.55
C GLN A 128 -27.70 8.40 -21.38
N GLU A 129 -26.89 7.59 -20.70
CA GLU A 129 -26.27 6.42 -21.30
C GLU A 129 -27.24 5.24 -21.31
N LYS A 130 -27.43 4.63 -22.49
CA LYS A 130 -28.24 3.43 -22.66
C LYS A 130 -27.34 2.23 -22.91
N GLU A 131 -27.27 1.36 -21.92
CA GLU A 131 -26.64 0.06 -22.09
C GLU A 131 -27.54 -0.92 -22.84
N SER A 132 -26.93 -1.69 -23.74
CA SER A 132 -27.57 -2.85 -24.36
C SER A 132 -26.96 -4.13 -23.79
N PRO A 133 -27.76 -5.05 -23.22
CA PRO A 133 -27.22 -6.24 -22.57
C PRO A 133 -26.59 -7.20 -23.57
N ARG A 134 -25.51 -7.86 -23.16
CA ARG A 134 -24.86 -8.94 -23.90
C ARG A 134 -25.60 -10.26 -23.62
N PRO A 135 -26.02 -11.01 -24.66
CA PRO A 135 -26.64 -12.32 -24.46
C PRO A 135 -25.75 -13.25 -23.63
N VAL A 136 -26.34 -13.98 -22.68
CA VAL A 136 -25.61 -14.93 -21.80
C VAL A 136 -24.83 -15.97 -22.61
N THR A 137 -25.38 -16.42 -23.74
CA THR A 137 -24.69 -17.35 -24.66
C THR A 137 -23.41 -16.75 -25.24
N GLN A 138 -23.42 -15.46 -25.56
CA GLN A 138 -22.25 -14.74 -26.06
C GLN A 138 -21.24 -14.49 -24.94
N ARG A 139 -21.69 -14.10 -23.75
CA ARG A 139 -20.81 -13.92 -22.57
C ARG A 139 -20.08 -15.21 -22.23
N ARG A 140 -20.80 -16.33 -22.15
CA ARG A 140 -20.23 -17.66 -21.92
C ARG A 140 -19.21 -18.06 -22.98
N ALA A 141 -19.48 -17.78 -24.26
CA ALA A 141 -18.56 -18.09 -25.34
C ALA A 141 -17.26 -17.27 -25.23
N LEU A 142 -17.37 -15.97 -24.93
CA LEU A 142 -16.21 -15.10 -24.71
C LEU A 142 -15.41 -15.50 -23.47
N TYR A 143 -16.09 -15.83 -22.36
CA TYR A 143 -15.40 -16.24 -21.14
C TYR A 143 -14.62 -17.55 -21.38
N ARG A 144 -15.25 -18.51 -22.05
CA ARG A 144 -14.58 -19.75 -22.46
C ARG A 144 -13.35 -19.47 -23.34
N ASP A 145 -13.43 -18.50 -24.24
CA ASP A 145 -12.30 -18.09 -25.08
C ASP A 145 -11.17 -17.44 -24.26
N VAL A 146 -11.50 -16.54 -23.32
CA VAL A 146 -10.54 -15.93 -22.38
C VAL A 146 -9.81 -16.99 -21.55
N LEU A 147 -10.54 -17.96 -20.97
CA LEU A 147 -9.92 -19.05 -20.19
C LEU A 147 -8.93 -19.86 -21.05
N ALA A 148 -9.29 -20.15 -22.31
CA ALA A 148 -8.40 -20.85 -23.22
C ALA A 148 -7.16 -20.02 -23.58
N GLN A 149 -7.32 -18.72 -23.82
CA GLN A 149 -6.22 -17.80 -24.08
C GLN A 149 -5.26 -17.73 -22.87
N CYS A 150 -5.79 -17.59 -21.65
CA CYS A 150 -4.98 -17.58 -20.43
C CYS A 150 -4.13 -18.84 -20.29
N LEU A 151 -4.70 -20.03 -20.52
CA LEU A 151 -3.96 -21.29 -20.44
C LEU A 151 -2.86 -21.38 -21.51
N LEU A 152 -3.15 -20.97 -22.75
CA LEU A 152 -2.15 -20.92 -23.82
C LEU A 152 -1.05 -19.88 -23.56
N LEU A 153 -1.39 -18.77 -22.90
CA LEU A 153 -0.47 -17.70 -22.53
C LEU A 153 0.55 -18.19 -21.49
N VAL A 154 0.09 -18.87 -20.45
CA VAL A 154 0.95 -19.50 -19.43
C VAL A 154 1.88 -20.52 -20.07
N LEU A 155 1.37 -21.39 -20.94
CA LEU A 155 2.20 -22.37 -21.66
C LEU A 155 3.25 -21.68 -22.54
N ARG A 156 2.87 -20.63 -23.28
CA ARG A 156 3.79 -19.84 -24.10
C ARG A 156 4.92 -19.27 -23.24
N ASP A 157 4.59 -18.66 -22.10
CA ASP A 157 5.57 -17.98 -21.26
C ASP A 157 6.54 -18.97 -20.62
N LEU A 158 6.05 -20.13 -20.16
CA LEU A 158 6.90 -21.21 -19.65
C LEU A 158 7.87 -21.75 -20.70
N PHE A 159 7.37 -22.09 -21.90
CA PHE A 159 8.24 -22.63 -22.96
C PHE A 159 9.17 -21.58 -23.58
N ALA A 160 8.79 -20.30 -23.55
CA ALA A 160 9.63 -19.19 -23.99
C ALA A 160 10.75 -18.88 -22.98
N ALA A 161 10.46 -18.99 -21.68
CA ALA A 161 11.44 -18.81 -20.62
C ALA A 161 12.47 -19.95 -20.54
N ASP A 162 12.12 -21.15 -21.03
CA ASP A 162 12.98 -22.32 -20.95
C ASP A 162 14.19 -22.26 -21.92
N GLU A 163 15.21 -21.46 -21.59
CA GLU A 163 16.45 -21.34 -22.37
C GLU A 163 17.35 -22.58 -22.25
N PHE A 164 17.32 -23.25 -21.09
CA PHE A 164 18.19 -24.40 -20.80
C PHE A 164 17.58 -25.75 -21.20
N GLY A 165 16.41 -25.72 -21.83
CA GLY A 165 15.69 -26.91 -22.29
C GLY A 165 15.22 -27.80 -21.15
N ALA A 166 15.07 -27.27 -19.93
CA ALA A 166 14.65 -27.97 -18.72
C ALA A 166 13.25 -28.58 -18.84
N LEU A 167 12.37 -28.04 -19.69
CA LEU A 167 11.00 -28.55 -19.85
C LEU A 167 10.87 -29.47 -21.06
N GLU A 168 10.56 -30.75 -20.81
CA GLU A 168 10.09 -31.67 -21.85
C GLU A 168 8.57 -31.55 -22.04
N SER A 169 7.84 -31.34 -20.95
CA SER A 169 6.39 -31.13 -20.98
C SER A 169 5.89 -30.29 -19.80
N VAL A 170 4.68 -29.77 -19.93
CA VAL A 170 3.98 -29.01 -18.90
C VAL A 170 2.58 -29.59 -18.70
N ALA A 171 2.22 -29.83 -17.45
CA ALA A 171 0.86 -30.16 -17.03
C ALA A 171 0.28 -28.94 -16.29
N LEU A 172 -0.71 -28.28 -16.89
CA LEU A 172 -1.30 -27.05 -16.40
C LEU A 172 -2.77 -27.26 -16.06
N ASN A 173 -3.17 -26.94 -14.84
CA ASN A 173 -4.56 -26.84 -14.42
C ASN A 173 -4.92 -25.39 -14.15
N GLY A 174 -5.93 -24.87 -14.83
CA GLY A 174 -6.49 -23.56 -14.56
C GLY A 174 -7.66 -23.66 -13.60
N PHE A 175 -7.57 -23.01 -12.45
CA PHE A 175 -8.65 -22.96 -11.47
C PHE A 175 -9.17 -21.55 -11.25
N VAL A 176 -10.39 -21.44 -10.76
CA VAL A 176 -10.95 -20.19 -10.24
C VAL A 176 -11.23 -20.42 -8.78
N ASP A 177 -10.83 -19.47 -7.94
CA ASP A 177 -11.21 -19.47 -6.53
C ASP A 177 -12.45 -18.57 -6.32
N ASP A 178 -13.59 -19.21 -6.11
CA ASP A 178 -14.89 -18.58 -5.88
C ASP A 178 -15.79 -19.52 -5.06
N HIS A 179 -16.99 -19.06 -4.72
CA HIS A 179 -18.01 -19.87 -4.05
C HIS A 179 -18.64 -20.85 -5.03
N ASP A 180 -18.60 -22.14 -4.71
CA ASP A 180 -19.33 -23.15 -5.47
C ASP A 180 -20.85 -22.87 -5.35
N PRO A 181 -21.56 -22.60 -6.46
CA PRO A 181 -22.99 -22.27 -6.43
C PRO A 181 -23.86 -23.43 -5.91
N THR A 182 -23.33 -24.64 -5.84
CA THR A 182 -24.02 -25.84 -5.34
C THR A 182 -23.87 -26.01 -3.84
N THR A 183 -22.69 -25.74 -3.30
CA THR A 183 -22.35 -25.99 -1.88
C THR A 183 -22.22 -24.74 -1.03
N GLY A 184 -22.11 -23.56 -1.65
CA GLY A 184 -21.86 -22.26 -1.01
C GLY A 184 -20.48 -22.13 -0.36
N ARG A 185 -19.64 -23.17 -0.45
CA ARG A 185 -18.29 -23.18 0.12
C ARG A 185 -17.31 -22.64 -0.92
N ARG A 186 -16.38 -21.81 -0.46
CA ARG A 186 -15.25 -21.37 -1.26
C ARG A 186 -14.30 -22.55 -1.47
N ALA A 187 -14.02 -22.89 -2.71
CA ALA A 187 -13.13 -23.99 -3.07
C ALA A 187 -12.53 -23.72 -4.47
N PRO A 188 -11.28 -24.13 -4.73
CA PRO A 188 -10.70 -24.00 -6.05
C PRO A 188 -11.43 -24.90 -7.05
N MET A 189 -12.02 -24.30 -8.07
CA MET A 189 -12.76 -25.00 -9.13
C MET A 189 -11.92 -25.03 -10.40
N VAL A 190 -11.43 -26.21 -10.78
CA VAL A 190 -10.64 -26.36 -12.01
C VAL A 190 -11.57 -26.21 -13.22
N LEU A 191 -11.34 -25.17 -14.04
CA LEU A 191 -12.15 -24.89 -15.23
C LEU A 191 -11.45 -25.30 -16.54
N GLY A 192 -10.15 -25.54 -16.51
CA GLY A 192 -9.41 -26.08 -17.64
C GLY A 192 -8.19 -26.88 -17.21
N THR A 193 -7.79 -27.85 -18.02
CA THR A 193 -6.57 -28.62 -17.80
C THR A 193 -5.97 -29.03 -19.14
N VAL A 194 -4.64 -29.03 -19.24
CA VAL A 194 -3.90 -29.42 -20.44
C VAL A 194 -2.55 -29.99 -20.05
N MET A 195 -2.13 -31.06 -20.73
CA MET A 195 -0.77 -31.56 -20.67
C MET A 195 -0.20 -31.54 -22.09
N VAL A 196 0.92 -30.87 -22.27
CA VAL A 196 1.52 -30.70 -23.60
C VAL A 196 3.04 -30.83 -23.53
N SER A 197 3.61 -31.47 -24.55
CA SER A 197 5.06 -31.54 -24.72
C SER A 197 5.60 -30.29 -25.43
N ARG A 198 6.86 -29.93 -25.16
CA ARG A 198 7.55 -28.83 -25.85
C ARG A 198 7.52 -29.01 -27.37
N ALA A 199 7.72 -30.25 -27.83
CA ALA A 199 7.76 -30.58 -29.26
C ALA A 199 6.39 -30.41 -29.96
N GLU A 200 5.30 -30.71 -29.26
CA GLU A 200 3.94 -30.52 -29.77
C GLU A 200 3.56 -29.03 -29.76
N PHE A 201 3.84 -28.32 -28.66
CA PHE A 201 3.53 -26.90 -28.55
C PHE A 201 4.29 -26.03 -29.56
N ALA A 202 5.57 -26.35 -29.82
CA ALA A 202 6.41 -25.61 -30.77
C ALA A 202 5.92 -25.66 -32.22
N GLN A 203 5.02 -26.59 -32.57
CA GLN A 203 4.42 -26.67 -33.91
C GLN A 203 3.25 -25.69 -34.09
N LEU A 204 2.80 -25.05 -33.01
CA LEU A 204 1.67 -24.13 -33.04
C LEU A 204 2.10 -22.71 -33.43
N HIS A 205 1.31 -22.09 -34.31
CA HIS A 205 1.41 -20.67 -34.61
C HIS A 205 0.30 -19.91 -33.87
N LEU A 206 0.53 -19.60 -32.58
CA LEU A 206 -0.49 -19.08 -31.66
C LEU A 206 -1.24 -17.83 -32.14
N GLU A 207 -0.62 -16.99 -32.97
CA GLU A 207 -1.26 -15.80 -33.53
C GLU A 207 -2.42 -16.10 -34.51
N GLN A 208 -2.48 -17.32 -35.05
CA GLN A 208 -3.43 -17.71 -36.09
C GLN A 208 -4.44 -18.76 -35.62
N VAL A 209 -4.38 -19.20 -34.35
CA VAL A 209 -5.26 -20.24 -33.84
C VAL A 209 -6.51 -19.65 -33.18
N ASN A 210 -7.62 -20.38 -33.26
CA ASN A 210 -8.70 -20.18 -32.31
C ASN A 210 -8.31 -20.82 -30.98
N ALA A 211 -8.32 -20.06 -29.88
CA ALA A 211 -7.80 -20.49 -28.59
C ALA A 211 -8.50 -21.76 -28.06
N VAL A 212 -9.83 -21.82 -28.13
CA VAL A 212 -10.60 -22.97 -27.64
C VAL A 212 -10.29 -24.23 -28.46
N ASN A 213 -10.31 -24.15 -29.79
CA ASN A 213 -10.02 -25.30 -30.65
C ASN A 213 -8.56 -25.74 -30.52
N CYS A 214 -7.63 -24.79 -30.40
CA CYS A 214 -6.22 -25.06 -30.17
C CYS A 214 -6.03 -25.87 -28.88
N LEU A 215 -6.63 -25.42 -27.79
CA LEU A 215 -6.51 -26.07 -26.50
C LEU A 215 -7.19 -27.45 -26.48
N VAL A 216 -8.45 -27.53 -26.93
CA VAL A 216 -9.28 -28.74 -26.77
C VAL A 216 -8.98 -29.78 -27.85
N ASP A 217 -8.95 -29.39 -29.11
CA ASP A 217 -8.78 -30.32 -30.23
C ASP A 217 -7.30 -30.51 -30.59
N GLY A 218 -6.53 -29.42 -30.58
CA GLY A 218 -5.10 -29.43 -30.92
C GLY A 218 -4.25 -30.08 -29.83
N LEU A 219 -4.32 -29.55 -28.61
CA LEU A 219 -3.52 -29.99 -27.47
C LEU A 219 -4.20 -31.06 -26.60
N ARG A 220 -5.41 -31.50 -26.99
CA ARG A 220 -6.21 -32.49 -26.24
C ARG A 220 -6.48 -32.11 -24.79
N GLY A 221 -6.51 -30.81 -24.51
CA GLY A 221 -6.89 -30.26 -23.21
C GLY A 221 -8.39 -30.37 -22.96
N GLN A 222 -8.79 -30.11 -21.73
CA GLN A 222 -10.18 -30.02 -21.32
C GLN A 222 -10.48 -28.60 -20.86
N LEU A 223 -11.68 -28.14 -21.19
CA LEU A 223 -12.18 -26.84 -20.77
C LEU A 223 -13.65 -26.99 -20.40
N SER A 224 -14.09 -26.29 -19.36
CA SER A 224 -15.46 -26.35 -18.89
C SER A 224 -16.45 -26.00 -20.02
N ALA A 225 -17.49 -26.81 -20.15
CA ALA A 225 -18.58 -26.56 -21.09
C ALA A 225 -19.53 -25.45 -20.60
N ARG A 226 -19.55 -25.20 -19.29
CA ARG A 226 -20.36 -24.16 -18.62
C ARG A 226 -19.50 -23.41 -17.58
N PRO A 227 -18.50 -22.65 -18.05
CA PRO A 227 -17.59 -21.94 -17.15
C PRO A 227 -18.32 -20.84 -16.37
N ASP A 228 -19.44 -20.32 -16.89
CA ASP A 228 -20.36 -19.39 -16.22
C ASP A 228 -21.05 -19.97 -14.97
N GLN A 229 -21.09 -21.30 -14.85
CA GLN A 229 -21.64 -22.02 -13.69
C GLN A 229 -20.52 -22.69 -12.88
N TYR A 230 -19.26 -22.35 -13.19
CA TYR A 230 -18.07 -22.99 -12.66
C TYR A 230 -18.12 -24.53 -12.72
N ALA A 231 -18.69 -25.08 -13.81
CA ALA A 231 -18.77 -26.53 -13.96
C ALA A 231 -17.35 -27.11 -14.07
N ALA A 232 -16.85 -27.71 -12.98
CA ALA A 232 -15.47 -28.15 -12.89
C ALA A 232 -15.14 -29.26 -13.89
N VAL A 233 -13.93 -29.23 -14.42
CA VAL A 233 -13.32 -30.33 -15.16
C VAL A 233 -12.46 -31.17 -14.22
N ARG A 234 -12.26 -32.45 -14.56
CA ARG A 234 -11.36 -33.29 -13.77
C ARG A 234 -9.93 -32.79 -13.98
N PRO A 235 -9.18 -32.42 -12.91
CA PRO A 235 -7.79 -32.01 -13.06
C PRO A 235 -6.96 -33.15 -13.65
N GLY A 236 -5.90 -32.78 -14.37
CA GLY A 236 -4.89 -33.70 -14.86
C GLY A 236 -3.97 -34.16 -13.72
N ARG A 237 -2.66 -34.03 -13.93
CA ARG A 237 -1.67 -34.17 -12.86
C ARG A 237 -1.69 -32.91 -12.01
N VAL A 238 -1.67 -33.02 -10.68
CA VAL A 238 -1.59 -31.86 -9.77
C VAL A 238 -0.23 -31.81 -9.07
N PRO A 239 0.24 -30.63 -8.63
CA PRO A 239 1.56 -30.48 -7.99
C PRO A 239 1.79 -31.46 -6.83
N GLU A 240 0.74 -31.75 -6.05
CA GLU A 240 0.78 -32.64 -4.89
C GLU A 240 1.18 -34.08 -5.26
N ASP A 241 0.98 -34.49 -6.51
CA ASP A 241 1.32 -35.82 -7.01
C ASP A 241 2.83 -36.01 -7.30
N VAL A 242 3.62 -34.93 -7.29
CA VAL A 242 5.02 -34.95 -7.75
C VAL A 242 6.01 -35.38 -6.65
N GLY A 243 5.57 -35.48 -5.38
CA GLY A 243 6.33 -36.07 -4.27
C GLY A 243 7.53 -35.24 -3.75
N ASN A 244 7.99 -34.25 -4.51
CA ASN A 244 8.90 -33.20 -4.09
C ASN A 244 8.07 -31.95 -3.79
N GLY A 245 8.18 -31.40 -2.58
CA GLY A 245 7.26 -30.41 -2.00
C GLY A 245 6.66 -29.39 -2.97
N VAL A 246 5.35 -29.18 -2.85
CA VAL A 246 4.59 -28.22 -3.66
C VAL A 246 4.97 -26.81 -3.24
N VAL A 247 5.43 -25.99 -4.19
CA VAL A 247 5.68 -24.58 -3.94
C VAL A 247 4.49 -23.78 -4.47
N THR A 248 3.64 -23.34 -3.55
CA THR A 248 2.54 -22.43 -3.84
C THR A 248 3.04 -20.99 -3.76
N HIS A 249 2.87 -20.21 -4.83
CA HIS A 249 3.06 -18.77 -4.87
C HIS A 249 1.69 -18.11 -5.12
N GLY A 250 1.24 -17.28 -4.19
CA GLY A 250 -0.04 -16.57 -4.34
C GLY A 250 -1.29 -17.38 -3.97
N GLY A 251 -1.18 -18.56 -3.34
CA GLY A 251 -2.34 -19.25 -2.77
C GLY A 251 -2.49 -19.06 -1.28
N ASP A 252 -3.74 -18.96 -0.83
CA ASP A 252 -4.21 -18.77 0.55
C ASP A 252 -3.53 -19.76 1.53
N GLU A 253 -2.31 -19.45 1.94
CA GLU A 253 -2.02 -18.95 3.27
C GLU A 253 -0.77 -18.07 3.14
N GLU A 254 -0.97 -16.79 2.80
CA GLU A 254 -0.06 -15.80 3.39
C GLU A 254 -0.07 -16.06 4.90
N PRO A 255 1.09 -16.14 5.58
CA PRO A 255 1.12 -16.40 7.00
C PRO A 255 0.29 -15.32 7.67
N ASP A 256 -0.75 -15.75 8.37
CA ASP A 256 -1.59 -14.84 9.13
C ASP A 256 -0.73 -14.28 10.27
N LEU A 257 -0.38 -13.01 10.17
CA LEU A 257 0.48 -12.36 11.16
C LEU A 257 -0.18 -12.39 12.56
N TYR A 258 -1.51 -12.56 12.65
CA TYR A 258 -2.20 -12.80 13.92
C TYR A 258 -2.02 -14.22 14.48
N GLU A 259 -1.91 -15.22 13.61
CA GLU A 259 -1.88 -16.64 14.00
C GLU A 259 -0.48 -17.25 13.99
N MET A 260 0.49 -16.59 13.34
CA MET A 260 1.87 -17.05 13.29
C MET A 260 2.57 -16.94 14.65
N ASP A 261 3.52 -17.84 14.91
CA ASP A 261 4.29 -17.86 16.16
C ASP A 261 5.04 -16.54 16.40
N PRO A 262 5.09 -15.98 17.63
CA PRO A 262 5.77 -14.72 17.91
C PRO A 262 7.24 -14.68 17.46
N LEU A 263 7.99 -15.77 17.62
CA LEU A 263 9.39 -15.83 17.17
C LEU A 263 9.48 -15.87 15.65
N ALA A 264 8.50 -16.49 14.98
CA ALA A 264 8.41 -16.48 13.52
C ALA A 264 8.03 -15.08 12.99
N PHE A 265 7.18 -14.34 13.71
CA PHE A 265 6.83 -12.96 13.36
C PHE A 265 8.02 -12.01 13.50
N GLU A 266 8.77 -12.13 14.60
CA GLU A 266 10.02 -11.40 14.79
C GLU A 266 11.05 -11.72 13.70
N ALA A 267 11.17 -13.00 13.31
CA ALA A 267 12.04 -13.42 12.22
C ALA A 267 11.62 -12.84 10.86
N LEU A 268 10.31 -12.76 10.58
CA LEU A 268 9.77 -12.16 9.36
C LEU A 268 10.04 -10.66 9.30
N VAL A 269 9.84 -9.94 10.41
CA VAL A 269 10.18 -8.51 10.49
C VAL A 269 11.68 -8.31 10.35
N ALA A 270 12.50 -9.18 10.94
CA ALA A 270 13.95 -9.13 10.75
C ALA A 270 14.35 -9.34 9.27
N GLU A 271 13.65 -10.22 8.55
CA GLU A 271 13.84 -10.46 7.13
C GLU A 271 13.42 -9.25 6.28
N LEU A 272 12.31 -8.59 6.62
CA LEU A 272 11.87 -7.34 5.98
C LEU A 272 12.95 -6.26 6.09
N PHE A 273 13.48 -6.03 7.29
CA PHE A 273 14.49 -4.99 7.49
C PHE A 273 15.80 -5.32 6.74
N ARG A 274 16.14 -6.60 6.58
CA ARG A 274 17.25 -7.04 5.72
C ARG A 274 16.96 -6.80 4.24
N ALA A 275 15.75 -7.09 3.78
CA ALA A 275 15.31 -6.84 2.41
C ALA A 275 15.24 -5.33 2.08
N MET A 276 15.08 -4.49 3.10
CA MET A 276 15.20 -3.02 3.01
C MET A 276 16.65 -2.51 3.06
N GLY A 277 17.65 -3.40 3.16
CA GLY A 277 19.07 -3.04 3.11
C GLY A 277 19.73 -2.69 4.46
N MET A 278 19.09 -3.00 5.60
CA MET A 278 19.67 -2.75 6.93
C MET A 278 20.64 -3.85 7.38
N GLN A 279 21.71 -3.46 8.08
CA GLN A 279 22.80 -4.34 8.52
C GLN A 279 22.59 -4.88 9.94
N ALA A 280 23.17 -6.06 10.22
CA ALA A 280 23.30 -6.67 11.55
C ALA A 280 22.01 -6.99 12.34
N VAL A 281 20.89 -7.24 11.64
CA VAL A 281 19.61 -7.69 12.22
C VAL A 281 19.78 -9.03 12.96
N THR A 282 19.98 -9.03 14.28
CA THR A 282 20.24 -10.23 15.10
C THR A 282 19.11 -10.48 16.08
N THR A 283 18.60 -11.71 16.14
CA THR A 283 17.57 -12.18 17.07
C THR A 283 18.19 -13.17 18.06
N GLN A 284 18.77 -12.69 19.15
CA GLN A 284 19.08 -13.57 20.28
C GLN A 284 18.81 -12.89 21.61
N ARG A 285 17.82 -13.45 22.34
CA ARG A 285 17.52 -13.32 23.77
C ARG A 285 18.40 -12.28 24.51
N SER A 286 18.03 -11.02 24.39
CA SER A 286 18.60 -9.97 25.23
C SER A 286 17.59 -9.66 26.32
N ASN A 287 18.03 -9.83 27.56
CA ASN A 287 17.29 -9.48 28.78
C ASN A 287 17.30 -7.94 28.98
N ASP A 288 17.10 -7.21 27.89
CA ASP A 288 17.32 -5.77 27.75
C ASP A 288 16.00 -5.13 27.30
N GLY A 289 15.17 -4.73 28.27
CA GLY A 289 14.15 -3.68 28.11
C GLY A 289 12.98 -3.92 27.13
N GLY A 290 12.93 -5.02 26.38
CA GLY A 290 11.88 -5.30 25.40
C GLY A 290 12.21 -4.93 23.96
N VAL A 291 13.49 -4.90 23.58
CA VAL A 291 13.96 -4.81 22.18
C VAL A 291 13.88 -6.18 21.53
N ASP A 292 13.17 -6.29 20.41
CA ASP A 292 12.94 -7.56 19.72
C ASP A 292 13.92 -7.71 18.53
N VAL A 293 14.32 -6.61 17.88
CA VAL A 293 15.26 -6.59 16.75
C VAL A 293 16.15 -5.33 16.80
N ASP A 294 17.48 -5.50 16.72
CA ASP A 294 18.42 -4.38 16.51
C ASP A 294 18.83 -4.32 15.03
N ALA A 295 18.65 -3.16 14.39
CA ALA A 295 19.03 -2.93 13.00
C ALA A 295 20.00 -1.75 12.89
N LEU A 296 20.88 -1.74 11.88
CA LEU A 296 21.76 -0.62 11.58
C LEU A 296 21.48 -0.13 10.17
N ASP A 297 21.02 1.11 10.02
CA ASP A 297 20.89 1.74 8.71
C ASP A 297 22.26 2.27 8.25
N PRO A 298 22.86 1.73 7.17
CA PRO A 298 24.19 2.12 6.72
C PRO A 298 24.20 3.44 5.93
N THR A 299 23.05 4.11 5.73
CA THR A 299 22.94 5.35 4.96
C THR A 299 23.83 6.45 5.56
N PRO A 300 24.80 7.00 4.82
CA PRO A 300 25.66 8.07 5.35
C PRO A 300 24.83 9.30 5.73
N ILE A 301 25.20 9.99 6.83
CA ILE A 301 24.59 11.23 7.36
C ILE A 301 23.24 11.04 8.06
N ARG A 302 22.33 10.19 7.56
CA ARG A 302 20.99 9.96 8.15
C ARG A 302 20.81 8.62 8.86
N GLY A 303 21.60 7.60 8.49
CA GLY A 303 21.56 6.26 9.06
C GLY A 303 22.24 6.16 10.42
N GLY A 304 22.00 5.07 11.13
CA GLY A 304 22.46 4.86 12.50
C GLY A 304 21.82 3.64 13.14
N LYS A 305 22.01 3.48 14.46
CA LYS A 305 21.42 2.35 15.19
C LYS A 305 19.91 2.54 15.25
N ILE A 306 19.16 1.55 14.78
CA ILE A 306 17.70 1.49 14.80
C ILE A 306 17.27 0.39 15.76
N VAL A 307 16.45 0.75 16.73
CA VAL A 307 15.82 -0.22 17.64
C VAL A 307 14.46 -0.56 17.11
N VAL A 308 14.21 -1.83 16.83
CA VAL A 308 12.94 -2.30 16.31
C VAL A 308 12.26 -3.12 17.40
N GLN A 309 11.05 -2.72 17.73
CA GLN A 309 10.20 -3.43 18.67
C GLN A 309 9.00 -4.00 17.92
N VAL A 310 8.73 -5.27 18.14
CA VAL A 310 7.71 -6.02 17.43
C VAL A 310 6.65 -6.43 18.43
N LYS A 311 5.44 -5.89 18.29
CA LYS A 311 4.33 -6.22 19.20
C LYS A 311 3.15 -6.79 18.43
N ARG A 312 2.87 -8.08 18.65
CA ARG A 312 1.67 -8.74 18.11
C ARG A 312 0.46 -8.40 18.98
N TYR A 313 -0.30 -7.38 18.60
CA TYR A 313 -1.56 -7.00 19.26
C TYR A 313 -2.77 -7.32 18.39
N ARG A 314 -3.90 -7.70 19.03
CA ARG A 314 -5.21 -7.88 18.37
C ARG A 314 -6.08 -6.62 18.38
N ASN A 315 -5.75 -5.67 19.24
CA ASN A 315 -6.45 -4.39 19.42
C ASN A 315 -5.49 -3.23 19.14
N THR A 316 -6.02 -2.01 18.99
CA THR A 316 -5.23 -0.79 18.80
C THR A 316 -4.11 -0.69 19.84
N VAL A 317 -2.89 -0.44 19.37
CA VAL A 317 -1.72 -0.32 20.24
C VAL A 317 -1.87 0.96 21.09
N PRO A 318 -1.77 0.88 22.43
CA PRO A 318 -1.88 2.04 23.28
C PRO A 318 -0.62 2.92 23.18
N PRO A 319 -0.75 4.25 23.35
CA PRO A 319 0.38 5.18 23.34
C PRO A 319 1.53 4.83 24.29
N THR A 320 1.23 4.13 25.40
CA THR A 320 2.24 3.67 26.37
C THR A 320 3.33 2.81 25.72
N ALA A 321 2.99 1.97 24.74
CA ALA A 321 3.98 1.13 24.05
C ALA A 321 4.97 1.96 23.21
N VAL A 322 4.49 3.04 22.59
CA VAL A 322 5.35 3.97 21.83
C VAL A 322 6.27 4.75 22.78
N ARG A 323 5.78 5.11 23.97
CA ARG A 323 6.59 5.76 25.02
C ARG A 323 7.70 4.87 25.56
N ASP A 324 7.38 3.60 25.79
CA ASP A 324 8.34 2.61 26.26
C ASP A 324 9.44 2.37 25.20
N LEU A 325 9.07 2.30 23.92
CA LEU A 325 10.04 2.26 22.81
C LEU A 325 10.95 3.50 22.82
N TYR A 326 10.38 4.70 23.00
CA TYR A 326 11.17 5.92 23.05
C TYR A 326 12.17 5.95 24.21
N GLY A 327 11.76 5.48 25.39
CA GLY A 327 12.67 5.29 26.52
C GLY A 327 13.82 4.34 26.18
N THR A 328 13.50 3.27 25.43
CA THR A 328 14.48 2.28 24.96
C THR A 328 15.44 2.85 23.92
N VAL A 329 14.97 3.67 22.98
CA VAL A 329 15.80 4.37 21.99
C VAL A 329 16.81 5.30 22.67
N GLN A 330 16.37 6.02 23.70
CA GLN A 330 17.22 6.92 24.48
C GLN A 330 18.28 6.16 25.30
N ASP A 331 17.88 5.09 25.99
CA ASP A 331 18.79 4.27 26.80
C ASP A 331 19.80 3.51 25.93
N ALA A 332 19.36 2.97 24.78
CA ALA A 332 20.20 2.24 23.83
C ALA A 332 21.07 3.14 22.93
N GLY A 333 20.90 4.47 23.01
CA GLY A 333 21.62 5.46 22.19
C GLY A 333 21.32 5.34 20.69
N ALA A 334 20.10 4.95 20.34
CA ALA A 334 19.69 4.71 18.96
C ALA A 334 19.26 5.99 18.25
N ASN A 335 19.51 6.05 16.94
CA ASN A 335 19.17 7.18 16.09
C ASN A 335 17.69 7.19 15.70
N LYS A 336 17.05 6.02 15.72
CA LYS A 336 15.64 5.84 15.39
C LYS A 336 15.07 4.61 16.11
N GLY A 337 13.80 4.67 16.51
CA GLY A 337 13.03 3.51 16.94
C GLY A 337 11.97 3.18 15.92
N VAL A 338 11.72 1.90 15.66
CA VAL A 338 10.60 1.46 14.82
C VAL A 338 9.72 0.53 15.63
N LEU A 339 8.43 0.85 15.73
CA LEU A 339 7.44 -0.02 16.36
C LEU A 339 6.62 -0.70 15.26
N VAL A 340 6.70 -2.02 15.20
CA VAL A 340 5.97 -2.84 14.23
C VAL A 340 4.85 -3.58 14.96
N THR A 341 3.62 -3.51 14.44
CA THR A 341 2.46 -4.20 15.03
C THR A 341 1.61 -4.89 13.98
N THR A 342 0.84 -5.89 14.40
CA THR A 342 -0.21 -6.53 13.60
C THR A 342 -1.54 -5.77 13.62
N SER A 343 -1.69 -4.77 14.49
CA SER A 343 -2.92 -3.96 14.62
C SER A 343 -2.72 -2.51 14.16
N LYS A 344 -3.68 -1.61 14.41
CA LYS A 344 -3.53 -0.17 14.14
C LYS A 344 -2.92 0.54 15.35
N PHE A 345 -2.30 1.69 15.12
CA PHE A 345 -1.94 2.64 16.17
C PHE A 345 -3.10 3.62 16.39
N GLY A 346 -3.29 4.06 17.63
CA GLY A 346 -4.23 5.14 17.93
C GLY A 346 -3.62 6.50 17.56
N PRO A 347 -4.40 7.58 17.40
CA PRO A 347 -3.88 8.91 17.10
C PRO A 347 -2.80 9.37 18.09
N GLY A 348 -2.99 9.12 19.39
CA GLY A 348 -2.00 9.46 20.42
C GLY A 348 -0.74 8.59 20.43
N SER A 349 -0.62 7.64 19.50
CA SER A 349 0.64 6.96 19.19
C SER A 349 1.37 7.68 18.05
N HIS A 350 0.63 8.08 17.01
CA HIS A 350 1.17 8.81 15.86
C HIS A 350 1.68 10.18 16.25
N THR A 351 0.96 10.89 17.10
CA THR A 351 1.43 12.19 17.59
C THR A 351 2.67 12.07 18.44
N PHE A 352 2.81 10.99 19.19
CA PHE A 352 3.94 10.83 20.09
C PHE A 352 5.18 10.54 19.27
N ALA A 353 5.01 9.81 18.17
CA ALA A 353 6.04 9.60 17.20
C ALA A 353 6.38 10.88 16.41
N ASN A 354 5.44 11.81 16.24
CA ASN A 354 5.67 13.02 15.46
C ASN A 354 6.76 13.90 16.08
N GLY A 355 7.69 14.36 15.23
CA GLY A 355 8.88 15.11 15.64
C GLY A 355 9.90 14.33 16.49
N LYS A 356 9.65 13.07 16.84
CA LYS A 356 10.58 12.20 17.56
C LYS A 356 11.28 11.24 16.59
N PRO A 357 12.46 10.70 16.94
CA PRO A 357 13.12 9.66 16.15
C PRO A 357 12.39 8.31 16.26
N LEU A 358 11.09 8.27 15.97
CA LEU A 358 10.23 7.10 16.05
C LEU A 358 9.47 6.94 14.74
N GLU A 359 9.30 5.70 14.31
CA GLU A 359 8.50 5.33 13.15
C GLU A 359 7.56 4.21 13.54
N LEU A 360 6.31 4.32 13.10
CA LEU A 360 5.24 3.39 13.42
C LEU A 360 4.83 2.67 12.15
N VAL A 361 4.91 1.34 12.18
CA VAL A 361 4.50 0.49 11.06
C VAL A 361 3.30 -0.32 11.50
N SER A 362 2.12 0.13 11.07
CA SER A 362 0.85 -0.53 11.39
C SER A 362 0.69 -1.84 10.62
N GLY A 363 -0.28 -2.65 11.02
CA GLY A 363 -0.54 -3.93 10.36
C GLY A 363 -0.71 -3.84 8.83
N PRO A 364 -1.56 -2.94 8.29
CA PRO A 364 -1.71 -2.76 6.85
C PRO A 364 -0.42 -2.29 6.15
N GLU A 365 0.31 -1.35 6.76
CA GLU A 365 1.59 -0.85 6.23
C GLU A 365 2.68 -1.91 6.24
N LEU A 366 2.68 -2.80 7.25
CA LEU A 366 3.57 -3.93 7.33
C LEU A 366 3.33 -4.91 6.18
N VAL A 367 2.07 -5.23 5.88
CA VAL A 367 1.70 -6.10 4.76
C VAL A 367 2.17 -5.48 3.43
N ASP A 368 1.90 -4.20 3.23
CA ASP A 368 2.34 -3.48 2.04
C ASP A 368 3.87 -3.44 1.90
N LEU A 369 4.61 -3.21 3.00
CA LEU A 369 6.08 -3.26 3.01
C LEU A 369 6.61 -4.67 2.74
N LEU A 370 5.99 -5.71 3.30
CA LEU A 370 6.35 -7.10 3.01
C LEU A 370 6.20 -7.36 1.49
N HIS A 371 5.06 -7.01 0.90
CA HIS A 371 4.81 -7.21 -0.53
C HIS A 371 5.78 -6.43 -1.41
N ARG A 372 6.04 -5.15 -1.11
CA ARG A 372 7.01 -4.31 -1.85
C ARG A 372 8.42 -4.87 -1.86
N HIS A 373 8.80 -5.58 -0.79
CA HIS A 373 10.11 -6.21 -0.64
C HIS A 373 10.11 -7.72 -0.95
N GLY A 374 9.05 -8.23 -1.58
CA GLY A 374 8.97 -9.62 -2.06
C GLY A 374 8.70 -10.68 -0.97
N LEU A 375 8.30 -10.25 0.23
CA LEU A 375 7.97 -11.10 1.38
C LEU A 375 6.46 -11.28 1.52
N ARG A 376 6.03 -12.35 2.20
CA ARG A 376 4.61 -12.76 2.31
C ARG A 376 4.07 -12.55 3.72
N GLY A 377 2.83 -12.06 3.84
CA GLY A 377 2.10 -11.99 5.13
C GLY A 377 0.73 -11.32 5.00
N ARG A 378 -0.29 -11.84 5.69
CA ARG A 378 -1.65 -11.26 5.76
C ARG A 378 -2.09 -11.01 7.18
N LEU A 379 -3.09 -10.17 7.37
CA LEU A 379 -3.80 -10.05 8.65
C LEU A 379 -5.15 -10.76 8.56
N GLY A 380 -5.33 -11.78 9.39
CA GLY A 380 -6.54 -12.60 9.51
C GLY A 380 -7.88 -11.88 9.56
N GLY A 381 -8.80 -12.41 8.75
CA GLY A 381 -10.23 -12.11 8.76
C GLY A 381 -10.98 -12.99 9.74
N GLY A 382 -11.33 -12.42 10.89
CA GLY A 382 -12.47 -12.84 11.70
C GLY A 382 -13.56 -11.76 11.60
N GLU A 383 -14.70 -12.14 11.02
CA GLU A 383 -15.96 -11.38 10.90
C GLU A 383 -15.98 -9.96 11.52
N ARG A 384 -15.69 -8.96 10.68
CA ARG A 384 -16.46 -7.71 10.63
C ARG A 384 -16.65 -7.40 9.17
N GLN A 385 -17.91 -7.28 8.74
CA GLN A 385 -18.27 -6.78 7.42
C GLN A 385 -17.55 -5.46 7.18
N VAL A 386 -16.46 -5.51 6.42
CA VAL A 386 -15.93 -4.36 5.70
C VAL A 386 -16.80 -4.30 4.45
N PRO A 387 -17.65 -3.28 4.27
CA PRO A 387 -18.30 -3.08 2.99
C PRO A 387 -17.21 -2.98 1.94
N ALA A 388 -17.38 -3.72 0.84
CA ALA A 388 -16.48 -3.75 -0.28
C ALA A 388 -15.87 -2.36 -0.56
N GLN A 389 -14.55 -2.32 -0.75
CA GLN A 389 -13.96 -1.33 -1.64
C GLN A 389 -14.69 -1.45 -2.98
N ARG A 390 -15.71 -0.61 -3.14
CA ARG A 390 -16.18 -0.23 -4.46
C ARG A 390 -14.96 0.38 -5.14
N THR A 391 -14.49 -0.30 -6.18
CA THR A 391 -13.99 0.34 -7.40
C THR A 391 -14.71 1.67 -7.58
N ALA A 392 -13.97 2.70 -7.99
CA ALA A 392 -14.53 4.01 -8.35
C ALA A 392 -15.93 3.82 -8.95
N PRO A 393 -16.99 4.33 -8.31
CA PRO A 393 -18.27 4.35 -9.00
C PRO A 393 -18.03 5.14 -10.28
N ASP A 394 -18.56 4.62 -11.38
CA ASP A 394 -18.92 5.43 -12.52
C ASP A 394 -19.40 6.80 -12.05
N ASP A 395 -18.99 7.84 -12.78
CA ASP A 395 -19.50 9.21 -12.74
C ASP A 395 -21.01 9.30 -13.08
N SER A 396 -21.83 8.32 -12.72
CA SER A 396 -23.24 8.24 -13.09
C SER A 396 -24.17 7.59 -12.06
N ALA A 397 -23.81 7.57 -10.76
CA ALA A 397 -24.72 7.10 -9.71
C ALA A 397 -24.67 7.89 -8.39
N SER A 398 -25.02 9.18 -8.43
CA SER A 398 -25.72 9.85 -7.32
C SER A 398 -26.89 10.69 -7.84
N ALA A 399 -27.77 10.09 -8.63
CA ALA A 399 -29.12 10.61 -8.76
C ALA A 399 -29.90 10.22 -7.49
N GLY A 400 -29.90 11.10 -6.47
CA GLY A 400 -30.91 11.04 -5.41
C GLY A 400 -30.52 11.35 -3.95
N GLY A 401 -29.46 12.13 -3.69
CA GLY A 401 -29.18 12.63 -2.34
C GLY A 401 -28.69 14.08 -2.38
N ASP A 402 -29.43 14.99 -1.73
CA ASP A 402 -29.07 16.40 -1.60
C ASP A 402 -27.79 16.51 -0.75
N HIS A 403 -26.65 16.77 -1.38
CA HIS A 403 -25.38 17.03 -0.71
C HIS A 403 -24.88 18.42 -1.09
N ASN A 404 -24.04 18.98 -0.23
CA ASN A 404 -23.39 20.24 -0.45
C ASN A 404 -21.90 20.06 -0.72
N VAL A 405 -21.33 20.96 -1.51
CA VAL A 405 -19.88 21.04 -1.72
C VAL A 405 -19.37 22.33 -1.11
N LEU A 406 -18.38 22.21 -0.23
CA LEU A 406 -17.64 23.30 0.39
C LEU A 406 -16.36 23.53 -0.41
N GLY A 407 -16.41 24.45 -1.37
CA GLY A 407 -15.26 24.87 -2.16
C GLY A 407 -14.49 25.96 -1.45
N MET A 408 -13.17 25.82 -1.26
CA MET A 408 -12.37 26.76 -0.48
C MET A 408 -11.31 27.41 -1.34
N TYR A 409 -11.20 28.73 -1.24
CA TYR A 409 -10.24 29.52 -1.99
C TYR A 409 -9.51 30.48 -1.04
N TRP A 410 -8.28 30.86 -1.42
CA TRP A 410 -7.46 31.85 -0.72
C TRP A 410 -6.40 32.43 -1.66
N SER A 411 -5.94 33.64 -1.39
CA SER A 411 -4.74 34.23 -1.97
C SER A 411 -3.49 33.68 -1.28
N GLY A 412 -2.35 33.66 -1.98
CA GLY A 412 -1.08 33.14 -1.45
C GLY A 412 -0.65 31.80 -2.08
N ALA A 413 0.65 31.49 -2.00
CA ALA A 413 1.25 30.29 -2.58
C ALA A 413 1.47 29.14 -1.57
N VAL A 414 1.05 29.35 -0.31
CA VAL A 414 1.20 28.36 0.77
C VAL A 414 0.31 27.15 0.48
N GLY A 415 0.93 25.96 0.48
CA GLY A 415 0.21 24.69 0.42
C GLY A 415 -0.44 24.41 1.77
N LEU A 416 -1.77 24.27 1.76
CA LEU A 416 -2.55 24.03 2.97
C LEU A 416 -3.32 22.73 2.81
N ASP A 417 -3.30 21.94 3.87
CA ASP A 417 -4.14 20.78 4.04
C ASP A 417 -5.43 21.20 4.74
N VAL A 418 -6.56 20.90 4.10
CA VAL A 418 -7.87 21.18 4.65
C VAL A 418 -8.47 19.92 5.25
N CYS A 419 -8.86 19.99 6.51
CA CYS A 419 -9.43 18.88 7.25
C CYS A 419 -10.85 19.20 7.73
N ALA A 420 -11.65 18.16 8.00
CA ALA A 420 -12.98 18.30 8.58
C ALA A 420 -13.17 17.38 9.79
N LEU A 421 -13.75 17.92 10.87
CA LEU A 421 -14.00 17.22 12.13
C LEU A 421 -15.51 17.12 12.36
N VAL A 422 -16.07 15.90 12.40
CA VAL A 422 -17.46 15.69 12.80
C VAL A 422 -17.54 15.51 14.32
N CYS A 423 -18.25 16.40 14.98
CA CYS A 423 -18.20 16.58 16.42
C CYS A 423 -19.57 16.45 17.09
N GLN A 424 -19.53 16.06 18.37
CA GLN A 424 -20.59 16.26 19.35
C GLN A 424 -20.08 17.24 20.40
N GLY A 425 -20.68 18.43 20.47
CA GLY A 425 -20.20 19.53 21.29
C GLY A 425 -18.82 20.02 20.84
N ASN A 426 -17.81 19.83 21.69
CA ASN A 426 -16.42 20.21 21.39
C ASN A 426 -15.50 19.00 21.25
N ARG A 427 -16.05 17.80 21.02
CA ARG A 427 -15.25 16.58 20.80
C ARG A 427 -15.61 15.93 19.47
N VAL A 428 -14.61 15.43 18.77
CA VAL A 428 -14.83 14.57 17.60
C VAL A 428 -15.56 13.30 18.04
N LEU A 429 -16.44 12.81 17.18
CA LEU A 429 -17.25 11.63 17.45
C LEU A 429 -16.41 10.37 17.74
N ASP A 430 -15.38 10.16 16.94
CA ASP A 430 -14.30 9.18 17.07
C ASP A 430 -13.25 9.48 15.97
N ASP A 431 -12.11 8.79 16.00
CA ASP A 431 -10.97 9.07 15.12
C ASP A 431 -11.31 8.89 13.63
N ASP A 432 -12.25 8.00 13.29
CA ASP A 432 -12.65 7.77 11.91
C ASP A 432 -13.51 8.93 11.35
N HIS A 433 -14.03 9.80 12.23
CA HIS A 433 -14.82 10.99 11.89
C HIS A 433 -13.98 12.28 11.76
N PHE A 434 -12.66 12.12 11.70
CA PHE A 434 -11.72 13.16 11.30
C PHE A 434 -11.25 12.93 9.86
N VAL A 435 -11.65 13.81 8.95
CA VAL A 435 -11.31 13.75 7.52
C VAL A 435 -10.08 14.60 7.24
N PHE A 436 -9.04 13.98 6.68
CA PHE A 436 -7.76 14.59 6.29
C PHE A 436 -7.09 13.72 5.20
N TYR A 437 -5.91 14.09 4.72
CA TYR A 437 -5.27 13.44 3.55
C TYR A 437 -5.15 11.90 3.65
N ASN A 438 -4.96 11.34 4.85
CA ASN A 438 -4.84 9.89 5.07
C ASN A 438 -6.17 9.20 5.47
N ASN A 439 -7.22 9.99 5.71
CA ASN A 439 -8.58 9.52 5.95
C ASN A 439 -9.58 10.38 5.16
N PRO A 440 -9.74 10.15 3.84
CA PRO A 440 -10.41 11.09 2.96
C PRO A 440 -11.95 11.09 3.08
N ARG A 441 -12.54 10.28 3.97
CA ARG A 441 -14.00 10.24 4.20
C ARG A 441 -14.38 9.68 5.56
N THR A 442 -15.56 10.05 6.05
CA THR A 442 -16.17 9.43 7.24
C THR A 442 -16.67 8.01 6.95
N PRO A 443 -16.88 7.14 7.96
CA PRO A 443 -17.31 5.74 7.76
C PRO A 443 -18.66 5.59 7.05
N ASP A 444 -19.56 6.53 7.27
CA ASP A 444 -20.88 6.64 6.66
C ASP A 444 -20.87 7.39 5.31
N GLY A 445 -19.73 7.97 4.93
CA GLY A 445 -19.55 8.69 3.68
C GLY A 445 -20.23 10.07 3.63
N THR A 446 -20.73 10.57 4.76
CA THR A 446 -21.43 11.86 4.85
C THR A 446 -20.50 13.05 4.66
N VAL A 447 -19.23 12.91 5.02
CA VAL A 447 -18.18 13.91 4.75
C VAL A 447 -17.06 13.26 3.96
N ARG A 448 -16.64 13.91 2.88
CA ARG A 448 -15.60 13.38 1.98
C ARG A 448 -14.78 14.50 1.35
N GLU A 449 -13.48 14.30 1.24
CA GLU A 449 -12.60 15.18 0.47
C GLU A 449 -12.80 14.98 -1.04
N LEU A 450 -12.89 16.09 -1.78
CA LEU A 450 -13.07 16.12 -3.23
C LEU A 450 -11.87 16.77 -3.92
N ILE A 451 -11.69 16.42 -5.20
CA ILE A 451 -10.74 17.12 -6.06
C ILE A 451 -11.28 18.56 -6.29
N PRO A 452 -10.52 19.61 -5.93
CA PRO A 452 -10.96 20.98 -6.09
C PRO A 452 -11.05 21.37 -7.57
N VAL A 453 -11.99 22.26 -7.88
CA VAL A 453 -12.13 22.84 -9.23
C VAL A 453 -11.97 24.35 -9.13
N ALA A 454 -11.16 24.91 -10.03
CA ALA A 454 -10.88 26.34 -10.07
C ALA A 454 -12.19 27.16 -10.01
N PRO A 455 -12.28 28.20 -9.15
CA PRO A 455 -11.19 28.85 -8.42
C PRO A 455 -10.79 28.21 -7.07
N ASP A 456 -11.42 27.10 -6.66
CA ASP A 456 -11.11 26.48 -5.37
C ASP A 456 -9.74 25.80 -5.38
N LYS A 457 -9.09 25.83 -4.22
CA LYS A 457 -7.84 25.14 -3.93
C LYS A 457 -8.03 23.91 -3.05
N ALA A 458 -9.16 23.80 -2.35
CA ALA A 458 -9.58 22.60 -1.62
C ALA A 458 -11.11 22.45 -1.70
N ALA A 459 -11.62 21.21 -1.62
CA ALA A 459 -13.06 20.95 -1.69
C ALA A 459 -13.48 19.78 -0.77
N ILE A 460 -14.59 19.95 -0.05
CA ILE A 460 -15.18 18.91 0.80
C ILE A 460 -16.66 18.74 0.46
N GLN A 461 -17.09 17.52 0.24
CA GLN A 461 -18.50 17.15 0.17
C GLN A 461 -19.06 16.89 1.57
N VAL A 462 -20.26 17.42 1.84
CA VAL A 462 -20.99 17.19 3.09
C VAL A 462 -22.46 16.93 2.80
N ASP A 463 -23.00 15.82 3.30
CA ASP A 463 -24.43 15.56 3.41
C ASP A 463 -24.89 15.92 4.83
N PHE A 464 -25.40 17.14 5.00
CA PHE A 464 -25.79 17.69 6.30
C PHE A 464 -26.99 16.98 6.94
N ASP A 465 -27.86 16.39 6.12
CA ASP A 465 -29.07 15.71 6.58
C ASP A 465 -28.79 14.25 6.96
N ALA A 466 -27.78 13.63 6.33
CA ALA A 466 -27.36 12.27 6.62
C ALA A 466 -26.29 12.17 7.73
N LEU A 467 -25.73 13.28 8.22
CA LEU A 467 -24.78 13.28 9.33
C LEU A 467 -25.34 12.50 10.55
N PRO A 468 -24.49 11.76 11.29
CA PRO A 468 -24.94 10.96 12.43
C PRO A 468 -25.79 11.77 13.40
N ALA A 469 -26.89 11.22 13.91
CA ALA A 469 -27.78 11.95 14.83
C ALA A 469 -27.10 12.46 16.12
N ARG A 470 -25.93 11.89 16.48
CA ARG A 470 -25.09 12.33 17.59
C ARG A 470 -24.18 13.53 17.24
N ALA A 471 -23.96 13.82 15.95
CA ALA A 471 -23.22 14.98 15.48
C ALA A 471 -24.08 16.24 15.59
N ASP A 472 -23.54 17.28 16.21
CA ASP A 472 -24.16 18.61 16.28
C ASP A 472 -23.27 19.71 15.68
N ARG A 473 -22.05 19.34 15.25
CA ARG A 473 -21.06 20.28 14.73
C ARG A 473 -20.16 19.63 13.67
N LEU A 474 -19.88 20.36 12.60
CA LEU A 474 -18.84 20.05 11.63
C LEU A 474 -17.84 21.21 11.63
N VAL A 475 -16.57 20.95 11.93
CA VAL A 475 -15.53 21.99 11.96
C VAL A 475 -14.60 21.82 10.77
N VAL A 476 -14.34 22.91 10.07
CA VAL A 476 -13.42 22.96 8.93
C VAL A 476 -12.12 23.65 9.36
N VAL A 477 -11.00 23.02 9.05
CA VAL A 477 -9.67 23.43 9.50
C VAL A 477 -8.74 23.52 8.29
N ALA A 478 -7.84 24.50 8.28
CA ALA A 478 -6.71 24.55 7.37
C ALA A 478 -5.40 24.51 8.17
N ALA A 479 -4.43 23.72 7.72
CA ALA A 479 -3.12 23.61 8.36
C ALA A 479 -1.99 23.55 7.32
N ILE A 480 -0.82 24.03 7.70
CA ILE A 480 0.41 23.90 6.92
C ILE A 480 1.04 22.55 7.24
N ASP A 481 1.51 21.82 6.22
CA ASP A 481 2.36 20.66 6.42
C ASP A 481 3.80 21.11 6.79
N PRO A 482 4.25 20.93 8.04
CA PRO A 482 5.59 21.34 8.46
C PRO A 482 6.71 20.52 7.78
N VAL A 483 6.40 19.39 7.14
CA VAL A 483 7.37 18.60 6.36
C VAL A 483 7.60 19.22 4.98
N ALA A 484 6.56 19.81 4.39
CA ALA A 484 6.61 20.44 3.07
C ALA A 484 7.31 21.80 3.11
N ASP A 485 7.04 22.63 4.13
CA ASP A 485 7.70 23.91 4.34
C ASP A 485 7.77 24.28 5.85
N PRO A 486 8.88 23.93 6.54
CA PRO A 486 9.00 24.09 7.99
C PRO A 486 9.09 25.55 8.46
N ASP A 487 9.39 26.49 7.56
CA ASP A 487 9.50 27.92 7.85
C ASP A 487 8.24 28.70 7.43
N ALA A 488 7.23 28.03 6.86
CA ALA A 488 5.99 28.66 6.42
C ALA A 488 5.01 28.90 7.58
N ASP A 489 4.30 30.02 7.51
CA ASP A 489 3.21 30.38 8.41
C ASP A 489 1.98 30.85 7.61
N LEU A 490 0.87 31.07 8.30
CA LEU A 490 -0.38 31.51 7.70
C LEU A 490 -0.39 33.01 7.34
N SER A 491 0.75 33.72 7.36
CA SER A 491 0.82 35.14 6.97
C SER A 491 0.43 35.39 5.51
N GLY A 492 0.60 34.39 4.65
CA GLY A 492 0.21 34.42 3.24
C GLY A 492 -1.23 33.98 2.98
N PHE A 493 -2.00 33.58 3.99
CA PHE A 493 -3.39 33.14 3.86
C PHE A 493 -4.33 34.34 3.99
N THR A 494 -4.63 34.99 2.86
CA THR A 494 -5.50 36.17 2.79
C THR A 494 -6.61 35.99 1.76
N ASP A 495 -7.66 36.81 1.81
CA ASP A 495 -8.82 36.73 0.91
C ASP A 495 -9.46 35.33 0.89
N ALA A 496 -9.44 34.65 2.03
CA ALA A 496 -9.93 33.30 2.14
C ALA A 496 -11.46 33.28 2.21
N GLY A 497 -12.08 32.21 1.68
CA GLY A 497 -13.53 32.02 1.76
C GLY A 497 -13.95 30.59 1.46
N ILE A 498 -15.15 30.23 1.94
CA ILE A 498 -15.79 28.94 1.62
C ILE A 498 -17.02 29.23 0.76
N ARG A 499 -17.03 28.73 -0.47
CA ARG A 499 -18.20 28.71 -1.36
C ARG A 499 -19.03 27.48 -1.02
N LEU A 500 -20.26 27.70 -0.56
CA LEU A 500 -21.24 26.65 -0.39
C LEU A 500 -21.93 26.42 -1.73
N LEU A 501 -21.82 25.21 -2.27
CA LEU A 501 -22.42 24.81 -3.53
C LEU A 501 -23.45 23.69 -3.31
N ASP A 502 -24.40 23.55 -4.23
CA ASP A 502 -25.26 22.36 -4.32
C ASP A 502 -24.52 21.15 -4.93
N ALA A 503 -25.24 20.05 -5.09
CA ALA A 503 -24.73 18.81 -5.69
C ALA A 503 -24.23 19.01 -7.14
N GLU A 504 -24.87 19.92 -7.89
CA GLU A 504 -24.51 20.31 -9.25
C GLU A 504 -23.40 21.38 -9.30
N ARG A 505 -22.83 21.76 -8.14
CA ARG A 505 -21.79 22.79 -7.97
C ARG A 505 -22.25 24.22 -8.31
N THR A 506 -23.54 24.47 -8.29
CA THR A 506 -24.10 25.82 -8.35
C THR A 506 -23.87 26.54 -7.03
N PRO A 507 -23.36 27.78 -7.03
CA PRO A 507 -23.16 28.54 -5.79
C PRO A 507 -24.48 28.84 -5.08
N LEU A 508 -24.58 28.41 -3.83
CA LEU A 508 -25.69 28.70 -2.91
C LEU A 508 -25.38 29.89 -2.01
N ASP A 509 -24.17 29.93 -1.44
CA ASP A 509 -23.73 30.99 -0.54
C ASP A 509 -22.20 31.12 -0.53
N GLN A 510 -21.70 32.22 0.04
CA GLN A 510 -20.29 32.45 0.27
C GLN A 510 -20.08 32.80 1.75
N LEU A 511 -19.32 31.95 2.43
CA LEU A 511 -19.09 32.01 3.86
C LEU A 511 -17.74 32.67 4.13
N ASP A 512 -17.77 33.72 4.94
CA ASP A 512 -16.57 34.45 5.36
C ASP A 512 -15.75 33.61 6.35
N VAL A 513 -14.45 33.52 6.10
CA VAL A 513 -13.47 32.90 7.01
C VAL A 513 -12.46 33.96 7.43
N SER A 514 -11.81 33.75 8.58
CA SER A 514 -10.75 34.65 9.03
C SER A 514 -9.49 34.46 8.20
N ASP A 515 -8.77 35.55 7.93
CA ASP A 515 -7.42 35.50 7.39
C ASP A 515 -6.43 34.92 8.42
N GLY A 516 -5.33 34.37 7.91
CA GLY A 516 -4.26 33.82 8.72
C GLY A 516 -3.38 34.90 9.34
N ARG A 517 -2.66 34.56 10.41
CA ARG A 517 -1.76 35.49 11.10
C ARG A 517 -0.33 34.98 11.11
N PRO A 518 0.66 35.89 11.19
CA PRO A 518 2.06 35.49 11.29
C PRO A 518 2.32 34.61 12.52
N GLY A 519 3.08 33.54 12.34
CA GLY A 519 3.42 32.55 13.37
C GLY A 519 2.34 31.51 13.70
N GLU A 520 1.16 31.56 13.07
CA GLU A 520 0.16 30.49 13.15
C GLU A 520 0.38 29.49 12.02
N THR A 521 0.25 28.20 12.30
CA THR A 521 0.46 27.10 11.32
C THR A 521 -0.79 26.25 11.11
N ALA A 522 -1.84 26.44 11.94
CA ALA A 522 -3.19 25.92 11.69
C ALA A 522 -4.26 26.95 12.08
N LEU A 523 -5.43 26.88 11.43
CA LEU A 523 -6.54 27.80 11.60
C LEU A 523 -7.88 27.09 11.43
N VAL A 524 -8.82 27.33 12.34
CA VAL A 524 -10.22 26.93 12.14
C VAL A 524 -10.89 27.94 11.20
N LEU A 525 -11.23 27.49 9.99
CA LEU A 525 -11.93 28.29 8.98
C LEU A 525 -13.36 28.62 9.43
N GLY A 526 -14.03 27.64 10.03
CA GLY A 526 -15.35 27.81 10.64
C GLY A 526 -16.01 26.51 11.05
N SER A 527 -17.20 26.62 11.63
CA SER A 527 -17.97 25.45 12.08
C SER A 527 -19.43 25.56 11.68
N PHE A 528 -19.98 24.52 11.08
CA PHE A 528 -21.43 24.35 10.94
C PHE A 528 -21.96 23.77 12.24
N ARG A 529 -23.05 24.34 12.77
CA ARG A 529 -23.70 23.90 14.01
C ARG A 529 -25.15 23.60 13.76
N ARG A 530 -25.62 22.47 14.27
CA ARG A 530 -27.01 22.06 14.16
C ARG A 530 -27.87 22.80 15.18
N ARG A 531 -28.87 23.54 14.71
CA ARG A 531 -29.86 24.23 15.53
C ARG A 531 -30.93 23.27 16.04
N ALA A 532 -31.66 23.69 17.08
CA ALA A 532 -32.72 22.89 17.69
C ALA A 532 -33.89 22.55 16.74
N ASN A 533 -34.06 23.32 15.66
CA ASN A 533 -35.06 23.08 14.61
C ASN A 533 -34.58 22.10 13.52
N GLY A 534 -33.33 21.64 13.57
CA GLY A 534 -32.74 20.71 12.60
C GLY A 534 -31.82 21.34 11.57
N ASP A 535 -31.90 22.66 11.37
CA ASP A 535 -31.11 23.38 10.36
C ASP A 535 -29.64 23.53 10.79
N TRP A 536 -28.75 23.67 9.81
CA TRP A 536 -27.33 23.95 10.03
C TRP A 536 -27.03 25.44 9.85
N GLU A 537 -26.28 26.01 10.78
CA GLU A 537 -25.79 27.39 10.72
C GLU A 537 -24.27 27.40 10.69
N PHE A 538 -23.70 28.15 9.74
CA PHE A 538 -22.27 28.39 9.72
C PHE A 538 -21.88 29.49 10.72
N VAL A 539 -20.87 29.21 11.53
CA VAL A 539 -20.23 30.16 12.43
C VAL A 539 -18.79 30.31 11.98
N THR A 540 -18.44 31.52 11.54
CA THR A 540 -17.07 31.88 11.14
C THR A 540 -16.08 31.56 12.26
N GLY A 541 -15.01 30.88 11.88
CA GLY A 541 -13.88 30.58 12.76
C GLY A 541 -12.90 31.74 12.83
N GLY A 542 -11.81 31.54 13.57
CA GLY A 542 -10.78 32.56 13.76
C GLY A 542 -9.76 32.24 14.86
N SER A 543 -9.85 31.06 15.46
CA SER A 543 -8.81 30.53 16.35
C SER A 543 -7.67 30.00 15.50
N GLY A 544 -6.53 30.68 15.54
CA GLY A 544 -5.28 30.21 14.96
C GLY A 544 -4.37 29.58 16.02
N TYR A 545 -3.57 28.61 15.60
CA TYR A 545 -2.78 27.74 16.46
C TYR A 545 -1.31 27.76 16.01
N PRO A 546 -0.39 28.29 16.82
CA PRO A 546 1.05 28.26 16.55
C PRO A 546 1.64 26.85 16.57
N GLY A 547 1.09 25.95 17.41
CA GLY A 547 1.46 24.54 17.50
C GLY A 547 0.86 23.66 16.40
N GLY A 548 0.32 24.26 15.34
CA GLY A 548 -0.15 23.58 14.15
C GLY A 548 -1.39 22.73 14.38
N LEU A 549 -1.59 21.77 13.47
CA LEU A 549 -2.76 20.89 13.49
C LEU A 549 -2.84 20.08 14.79
N GLU A 550 -1.70 19.76 15.40
CA GLU A 550 -1.63 18.99 16.64
C GLU A 550 -2.29 19.71 17.82
N GLU A 551 -1.92 20.97 18.06
CA GLU A 551 -2.50 21.78 19.12
C GLU A 551 -4.02 21.96 18.91
N LEU A 552 -4.43 22.13 17.65
CA LEU A 552 -5.83 22.30 17.29
C LEU A 552 -6.65 21.03 17.57
N VAL A 553 -6.21 19.87 17.11
CA VAL A 553 -7.00 18.63 17.23
C VAL A 553 -7.05 18.09 18.66
N GLN A 554 -6.06 18.41 19.51
CA GLN A 554 -6.13 18.19 20.97
C GLN A 554 -7.33 18.89 21.62
N GLU A 555 -7.63 20.13 21.20
CA GLU A 555 -8.77 20.89 21.74
C GLU A 555 -10.11 20.23 21.41
N TYR A 556 -10.18 19.52 20.28
CA TYR A 556 -11.34 18.72 19.86
C TYR A 556 -11.33 17.29 20.40
N GLY A 557 -10.46 16.98 21.38
CA GLY A 557 -10.45 15.72 22.10
C GLY A 557 -9.92 14.54 21.28
N ILE A 558 -9.20 14.80 20.18
CA ILE A 558 -8.31 13.81 19.57
C ILE A 558 -7.06 13.80 20.45
N ASP A 559 -6.69 12.66 21.02
CA ASP A 559 -5.45 12.58 21.78
C ASP A 559 -4.29 12.59 20.79
N VAL A 560 -3.56 13.69 20.77
CA VAL A 560 -2.38 13.95 19.94
C VAL A 560 -1.23 13.98 20.98
N GLU A 561 -0.98 12.88 21.69
CA GLU A 561 0.23 12.76 22.53
C GLU A 561 1.37 12.24 21.71
#